data_AF-A0A1X7IAY9-F1
#
_entry.id   AF-A0A1X7IAY9-F1
#
_cell.length_a   1.000
_cell.length_b   1.000
_cell.length_c   1.000
_cell.angle_alpha   90.00
_cell.angle_beta   90.00
_cell.angle_gamma   90.00
#
_symmetry.space_group_name_H-M   'P 1'
#
loop_
_entity.id
_entity.type
_entity.pdbx_description
1 polymer ?
#
loop_
_entity_poly.entity_id
_entity_poly.type
_entity_poly.pdbx_seq_one_letter_code
_entity_poly.pdbx_strand_id
1 'polypeptide(L)'
;MKYKAEVLVQLKEEVLDTQGKAVAGSLKRLGYDEPSVRVGKYILLELDSPDLPSAEKTVHSMCKDLLVNAIIEEYSVKLEESR
;
A
#
# COMPACT_ATOMS: atom_id res chain seq x y z
N MET A 1 -0.52 1.90 24.09
CA MET A 1 -0.28 3.11 23.28
C MET A 1 -1.03 2.92 21.97
N LYS A 2 -1.56 4.00 21.40
CA LYS A 2 -2.30 3.92 20.14
C LYS A 2 -1.34 4.23 19.00
N TYR A 3 -1.36 3.42 17.96
CA TYR A 3 -0.53 3.59 16.77
C TYR A 3 -1.40 3.72 15.55
N LYS A 4 -0.93 4.52 14.59
CA LYS A 4 -1.54 4.70 13.28
C LYS A 4 -0.58 4.15 12.24
N ALA A 5 -1.05 3.20 11.43
CA ALA A 5 -0.30 2.56 10.37
C ALA A 5 -0.83 2.99 9.00
N GLU A 6 0.08 3.47 8.17
CA GLU A 6 -0.12 3.74 6.76
C GLU A 6 0.52 2.60 5.96
N VAL A 7 -0.30 1.81 5.27
CA VAL A 7 0.15 0.69 4.44
C VAL A 7 -0.08 1.01 2.97
N LEU A 8 0.99 1.14 2.21
CA LEU A 8 0.93 1.26 0.76
C LEU A 8 1.10 -0.12 0.15
N VAL A 9 0.11 -0.58 -0.61
CA VAL A 9 0.12 -1.86 -1.31
C VAL A 9 0.13 -1.62 -2.80
N GLN A 10 1.06 -2.22 -3.52
CA GLN A 10 1.16 -2.12 -4.97
C GLN A 10 1.37 -3.51 -5.57
N LEU A 11 1.00 -3.69 -6.83
CA LEU A 11 1.41 -4.88 -7.58
C LEU A 11 2.96 -4.95 -7.58
N LYS A 12 3.54 -6.14 -7.75
CA LYS A 12 4.98 -6.27 -7.99
C LYS A 12 5.34 -5.77 -9.40
N GLU A 13 6.60 -5.44 -9.65
CA GLU A 13 7.02 -4.84 -10.93
C GLU A 13 6.71 -5.74 -12.13
N GLU A 14 6.89 -7.04 -11.97
CA GLU A 14 6.63 -8.07 -12.98
C GLU A 14 5.14 -8.31 -13.27
N VAL A 15 4.25 -7.80 -12.43
CA VAL A 15 2.80 -8.00 -12.58
C VAL A 15 2.19 -6.88 -13.41
N LEU A 16 1.43 -7.28 -14.44
CA LEU A 16 0.75 -6.35 -15.33
C LEU A 16 -0.38 -5.60 -14.60
N ASP A 17 -0.21 -4.29 -14.46
CA ASP A 17 -1.23 -3.38 -13.94
C ASP A 17 -2.18 -2.88 -15.05
N THR A 18 -3.34 -3.50 -15.17
CA THR A 18 -4.38 -3.09 -16.13
C THR A 18 -5.03 -1.75 -15.77
N GLN A 19 -5.09 -1.41 -14.48
CA GLN A 19 -5.67 -0.15 -14.01
C GLN A 19 -4.72 1.02 -14.30
N GLY A 20 -3.43 0.86 -13.98
CA GLY A 20 -2.38 1.81 -14.32
C GLY A 20 -2.33 2.11 -15.81
N LYS A 21 -2.43 1.08 -16.67
CA LYS A 21 -2.54 1.28 -18.14
C LYS A 21 -3.77 2.09 -18.55
N ALA A 22 -4.93 1.83 -17.95
CA ALA A 22 -6.14 2.58 -18.26
C ALA A 22 -6.03 4.06 -17.85
N VAL A 23 -5.42 4.34 -16.69
CA VAL A 23 -5.16 5.70 -16.21
C VAL A 23 -4.15 6.41 -17.10
N ALA A 24 -3.01 5.78 -17.42
CA ALA A 24 -2.00 6.33 -18.32
C ALA A 24 -2.60 6.67 -19.70
N GLY A 25 -3.42 5.78 -20.28
CA GLY A 25 -4.13 6.06 -21.53
C GLY A 25 -5.10 7.22 -21.43
N SER A 26 -5.71 7.45 -20.27
CA SER A 26 -6.59 8.60 -20.03
C SER A 26 -5.81 9.91 -19.91
N LEU A 27 -4.68 9.90 -19.21
CA LEU A 27 -3.77 11.05 -19.13
C LEU A 27 -3.22 11.43 -20.51
N LYS A 28 -2.88 10.45 -21.34
CA LYS A 28 -2.47 10.68 -22.74
C LYS A 28 -3.56 11.40 -23.55
N ARG A 29 -4.83 10.99 -23.41
CA ARG A 29 -5.95 11.68 -24.08
C ARG A 29 -6.16 13.12 -23.61
N LEU A 30 -5.71 13.44 -22.39
CA LEU A 30 -5.75 14.80 -21.84
C LEU A 30 -4.53 15.65 -22.24
N GLY A 31 -3.61 15.11 -23.04
CA GLY A 31 -2.44 15.84 -23.54
C GLY A 31 -1.20 15.77 -22.63
N TYR A 32 -1.19 14.88 -21.64
CA TYR A 32 0.01 14.60 -20.84
C TYR A 32 0.93 13.58 -21.54
N ASP A 33 2.24 13.82 -21.52
CA ASP A 33 3.24 12.93 -22.10
C ASP A 33 3.37 11.62 -21.30
N GLU A 34 2.71 10.59 -21.83
CA GLU A 34 2.75 9.16 -21.47
C GLU A 34 3.43 8.84 -20.12
N PRO A 35 2.80 9.20 -18.99
CA PRO A 35 3.36 8.93 -17.69
C PRO A 35 3.33 7.43 -17.40
N SER A 36 4.38 6.93 -16.74
CA SER A 36 4.33 5.61 -16.10
C SER A 36 3.39 5.70 -14.90
N VAL A 37 2.30 4.94 -14.93
CA VAL A 37 1.29 4.93 -13.88
C VAL A 37 1.13 3.53 -13.31
N ARG A 38 1.15 3.48 -11.97
CA ARG A 38 0.86 2.29 -11.17
C ARG A 38 -0.28 2.64 -10.23
N VAL A 39 -1.26 1.75 -10.10
CA VAL A 39 -2.39 1.89 -9.20
C VAL A 39 -2.26 0.84 -8.10
N GLY A 40 -2.41 1.30 -6.86
CA GLY A 40 -2.30 0.49 -5.66
C GLY A 40 -3.36 0.87 -4.64
N LYS A 41 -3.26 0.27 -3.46
CA LYS A 41 -4.13 0.54 -2.31
C LYS A 41 -3.34 1.33 -1.28
N TYR A 42 -4.01 2.29 -0.66
CA TYR A 42 -3.54 2.92 0.57
C TYR A 42 -4.48 2.53 1.69
N ILE A 43 -3.96 1.83 2.70
CA ILE A 43 -4.73 1.32 3.82
C ILE A 43 -4.26 2.06 5.07
N LEU A 44 -5.19 2.77 5.69
CA LEU A 44 -4.96 3.45 6.96
C LEU A 44 -5.67 2.68 8.07
N LEU A 45 -4.94 2.31 9.11
CA LEU A 45 -5.50 1.62 10.27
C LEU A 45 -4.91 2.14 11.57
N GLU A 46 -5.65 1.94 12.66
CA GLU A 46 -5.20 2.24 14.01
C GLU A 46 -5.24 0.97 14.86
N LEU A 47 -4.28 0.82 15.76
CA LEU A 47 -4.19 -0.31 16.68
C LEU A 47 -3.63 0.11 18.04
N ASP A 48 -4.09 -0.56 19.09
CA ASP A 48 -3.47 -0.48 20.41
C ASP A 48 -2.35 -1.51 20.52
N SER A 49 -1.21 -1.09 21.07
CA SER A 49 -0.03 -1.94 21.29
C SER A 49 0.77 -1.46 22.50
N PRO A 50 1.48 -2.36 23.22
CA PRO A 50 2.32 -1.97 24.35
C PRO A 50 3.54 -1.11 23.94
N ASP A 51 4.09 -1.34 22.75
CA ASP A 51 5.27 -0.66 22.22
C ASP A 51 5.30 -0.68 20.68
N LEU A 52 6.24 0.07 20.11
CA LEU A 52 6.43 0.18 18.65
C LEU A 52 6.79 -1.16 18.00
N PRO A 53 7.78 -1.95 18.49
CA PRO A 53 8.09 -3.26 17.91
C PRO A 53 6.89 -4.23 17.87
N SER A 54 6.08 -4.24 18.92
CA SER A 54 4.86 -5.07 18.99
C SER A 54 3.79 -4.61 18.00
N ALA A 55 3.69 -3.29 17.80
CA ALA A 55 2.77 -2.71 16.83
C ALA A 55 3.21 -3.06 15.40
N GLU A 56 4.50 -2.89 15.07
CA GLU A 56 5.08 -3.26 13.78
C GLU A 56 4.82 -4.74 13.46
N LYS A 57 5.13 -5.64 14.41
CA LYS A 57 4.90 -7.08 14.25
C LYS A 57 3.43 -7.40 13.96
N THR A 58 2.52 -6.72 14.65
CA THR A 58 1.07 -6.91 14.48
C THR A 58 0.62 -6.44 13.10
N VAL A 59 1.03 -5.24 12.67
CA VAL A 59 0.70 -4.70 11.34
C VAL A 59 1.26 -5.58 10.22
N HIS A 60 2.50 -6.04 10.33
CA HIS A 60 3.08 -6.97 9.35
C HIS A 60 2.34 -8.31 9.29
N SER A 61 1.83 -8.81 10.42
CA SER A 61 0.99 -10.01 10.45
C SER A 61 -0.34 -9.76 9.73
N MET A 62 -1.02 -8.64 10.01
CA MET A 62 -2.23 -8.25 9.28
C MET A 62 -2.01 -8.13 7.77
N CYS A 63 -0.86 -7.56 7.36
CA CYS A 63 -0.49 -7.46 5.95
C CYS A 63 -0.36 -8.84 5.30
N LYS A 64 0.34 -9.76 5.95
CA LYS A 64 0.54 -11.12 5.47
C LYS A 64 -0.74 -11.95 5.43
N ASP A 65 -1.59 -11.80 6.45
CA ASP A 65 -2.76 -12.65 6.64
C ASP A 65 -3.95 -12.22 5.77
N LEU A 66 -4.06 -10.92 5.46
CA LEU A 66 -5.23 -10.38 4.77
C LEU A 66 -4.95 -9.23 3.81
N LEU A 67 -4.20 -8.21 4.23
CA LEU A 67 -4.20 -6.93 3.51
C LEU A 67 -3.43 -6.98 2.18
N VAL A 68 -2.50 -7.93 2.04
CA VAL A 68 -1.60 -8.06 0.89
C VAL A 68 -1.66 -9.46 0.33
N ASN A 69 -1.94 -9.57 -0.97
CA ASN A 69 -1.75 -10.80 -1.70
C ASN A 69 -0.26 -10.97 -2.06
N ALA A 70 0.51 -11.62 -1.18
CA ALA A 70 1.97 -11.77 -1.32
C ALA A 70 2.45 -12.45 -2.61
N ILE A 71 1.56 -13.10 -3.38
CA ILE A 71 1.92 -13.66 -4.68
C ILE A 71 2.16 -12.54 -5.69
N ILE A 72 1.26 -11.57 -5.77
CA ILE A 72 1.23 -10.55 -6.83
C ILE A 72 1.42 -9.11 -6.35
N GLU A 73 1.33 -8.88 -5.04
CA GLU A 73 1.46 -7.57 -4.41
C GLU A 73 2.70 -7.52 -3.49
N GLU A 74 3.19 -6.31 -3.30
CA GLU A 74 4.18 -5.92 -2.30
C GLU A 74 3.67 -4.69 -1.53
N TYR A 75 4.27 -4.39 -0.39
CA TYR A 75 3.81 -3.31 0.47
C TYR A 75 4.93 -2.63 1.24
N SER A 76 4.66 -1.40 1.67
CA SER A 76 5.44 -0.68 2.66
C SER A 76 4.54 -0.22 3.81
N VAL A 77 5.11 -0.14 5.01
CA VAL A 77 4.42 0.30 6.23
C VAL A 77 5.14 1.50 6.79
N LYS A 78 4.39 2.55 7.09
CA LYS A 78 4.81 3.64 7.96
C LYS A 78 3.94 3.61 9.21
N LEU A 79 4.59 3.59 10.38
CA LEU A 79 3.91 3.49 11.66
C LEU A 79 4.28 4.68 12.54
N GLU A 80 3.28 5.34 13.10
CA GLU A 80 3.46 6.48 14.00
C GLU A 80 2.61 6.29 15.27
N GLU A 81 3.14 6.74 16.41
CA GLU A 81 2.33 6.81 17.63
C GLU A 81 1.28 7.90 17.47
N SER A 82 0.00 7.54 17.61
CA SER A 82 -1.08 8.51 17.65
C SER A 82 -1.15 9.08 19.05
N ARG A 83 -1.05 10.41 19.15
CA ARG A 83 -1.38 11.14 20.39
C ARG A 83 -2.85 10.93 20.77
#